data_AF-A0A5N6XHS1-F1
#
_entry.id   AF-A0A5N6XHS1-F1
#
_cell.length_a   1.000
_cell.length_b   1.000
_cell.length_c   1.000
_cell.angle_alpha   90.00
_cell.angle_beta   90.00
_cell.angle_gamma   90.00
#
_symmetry.space_group_name_H-M   'P 1'
#
loop_
_entity.id
_entity.type
_entity.pdbx_description
1 polymer ?
#
loop_
_entity_poly.entity_id
_entity_poly.type
_entity_poly.pdbx_seq_one_letter_code
_entity_poly.pdbx_strand_id
1 'polypeptide(L)' 'MPPLVQQQANTPIAFCIQEVIVTPRSIEGGPLVIPFRAMFDRQPTGAEGDIVINHQGFRTITHFV' A
#
# COMPACT_ATOMS: atom_id res chain seq x y z
N MET A 1 1.17 27.42 -28.61
CA MET A 1 1.70 28.54 -27.81
C MET A 1 1.58 28.13 -26.34
N PRO A 2 2.66 28.07 -25.55
CA PRO A 2 2.57 27.80 -24.11
C PRO A 2 1.90 28.98 -23.38
N PRO A 3 1.27 28.76 -22.21
CA PRO A 3 0.56 29.81 -21.49
C PRO A 3 1.47 31.00 -21.14
N LEU A 4 0.95 32.22 -21.28
CA LEU A 4 1.67 33.47 -20.96
C LEU A 4 1.89 33.69 -19.46
N VAL A 5 1.21 32.91 -18.60
CA VAL A 5 1.31 33.00 -17.15
C VAL A 5 1.83 31.67 -16.62
N GLN A 6 2.85 31.71 -15.78
CA GLN A 6 3.31 30.54 -15.02
C GLN A 6 2.20 30.13 -14.04
N GLN A 7 1.50 29.05 -14.35
CA GLN A 7 0.62 28.41 -13.37
C GLN A 7 1.51 27.76 -12.32
N GLN A 8 1.40 28.23 -11.08
CA GLN A 8 2.06 27.60 -9.96
C GLN A 8 1.53 26.16 -9.87
N ALA A 9 2.40 25.16 -9.98
CA ALA A 9 1.99 23.78 -9.80
C ALA A 9 1.46 23.64 -8.37
N ASN A 10 0.22 23.15 -8.21
CA ASN A 10 -0.27 22.74 -6.91
C ASN A 10 0.76 21.79 -6.28
N THR A 11 0.99 21.92 -4.97
CA THR A 11 1.88 21.00 -4.26
C THR A 11 1.36 19.57 -4.47
N PRO A 12 2.14 18.68 -5.11
CA PRO A 12 1.69 17.31 -5.32
C PRO A 12 1.47 16.66 -3.96
N ILE A 13 0.27 16.11 -3.75
CA ILE A 13 -0.08 15.36 -2.56
C ILE A 13 0.37 13.91 -2.79
N ALA A 14 0.96 13.27 -1.79
CA ALA A 14 1.28 11.85 -1.87
C ALA A 14 -0.02 11.05 -2.00
N PHE A 15 -0.09 10.16 -3.00
CA PHE A 15 -1.20 9.23 -3.14
C PHE A 15 -0.96 8.00 -2.26
N CYS A 16 -1.92 7.72 -1.39
CA CYS A 16 -1.95 6.51 -0.58
C CYS A 16 -3.16 5.67 -1.01
N ILE A 17 -2.92 4.49 -1.57
CA ILE A 17 -4.00 3.59 -2.00
C ILE A 17 -4.62 2.82 -0.83
N GLN A 18 -3.83 2.55 0.22
CA GLN A 18 -4.26 1.86 1.42
C GLN A 18 -3.39 2.28 2.60
N GLU A 19 -4.02 2.58 3.73
CA GLU A 19 -3.37 2.93 4.99
C GLU A 19 -3.81 1.96 6.09
N VAL A 20 -2.85 1.55 6.93
CA VAL A 20 -3.11 0.80 8.17
C VAL A 20 -2.46 1.54 9.32
N ILE A 21 -3.24 1.85 10.34
CA ILE A 21 -2.78 2.53 11.54
C ILE A 21 -2.58 1.49 12.64
N VAL A 22 -1.36 1.42 13.17
CA VAL A 22 -1.01 0.50 14.26
C VAL A 22 -0.69 1.32 15.51
N THR A 23 -1.39 1.00 16.59
CA THR A 23 -1.13 1.51 17.93
C THR A 23 -0.86 0.35 18.88
N PRO A 24 -0.36 0.59 20.11
CA PRO A 24 -0.22 -0.48 21.10
C PRO A 24 -1.52 -1.19 21.45
N ARG A 25 -2.69 -0.59 21.16
CA ARG A 25 -4.01 -1.13 21.56
C ARG A 25 -4.85 -1.60 20.38
N SER A 26 -4.61 -1.08 19.17
CA SER A 26 -5.44 -1.33 18.00
C SER A 26 -4.63 -1.40 16.71
N ILE A 27 -5.18 -2.13 15.75
CA ILE A 27 -4.76 -2.12 14.35
C ILE A 27 -6.02 -1.80 13.56
N GLU A 28 -5.99 -0.72 12.78
CA GLU A 28 -7.15 -0.18 12.07
C GLU A 28 -6.83 -0.04 10.58
N GLY A 29 -7.81 -0.32 9.71
CA GLY A 29 -7.64 -0.30 8.25
C GLY A 29 -6.99 -1.56 7.65
N GLY A 30 -6.61 -2.54 8.49
CA GLY A 30 -6.03 -3.81 8.04
C GLY A 30 -7.07 -4.85 7.56
N PRO A 31 -6.62 -5.91 6.85
CA PRO A 31 -5.24 -6.23 6.49
C PRO A 31 -4.71 -5.34 5.34
N LEU A 32 -3.38 -5.15 5.27
CA LEU A 32 -2.76 -4.51 4.10
C LEU A 32 -2.49 -5.57 3.04
N VAL A 33 -2.94 -5.28 1.81
CA VAL A 33 -2.81 -6.20 0.68
C VAL A 33 -2.03 -5.52 -0.43
N ILE A 34 -0.88 -6.09 -0.79
CA ILE A 34 -0.15 -5.71 -1.99
C ILE A 34 -0.57 -6.69 -3.10
N PRO A 35 -1.34 -6.22 -4.09
CA PRO A 35 -1.89 -7.10 -5.12
C PRO A 35 -0.77 -7.65 -6.01
N PHE A 36 -0.82 -8.95 -6.27
CA PHE A 36 0.04 -9.62 -7.22
C PHE A 36 -0.60 -9.67 -8.60
N ARG A 37 0.20 -9.47 -9.64
CA ARG A 37 -0.21 -9.67 -11.03
C ARG A 37 0.90 -10.31 -11.84
N ALA A 38 0.59 -11.44 -12.49
CA ALA A 38 1.52 -12.05 -13.43
C ALA A 38 1.67 -11.18 -14.69
N MET A 39 2.92 -10.88 -15.09
CA MET A 39 3.21 -9.93 -16.17
C MET A 39 3.10 -10.49 -17.59
N PHE A 40 3.04 -11.81 -17.75
CA PHE A 40 3.16 -12.50 -19.06
C PHE A 40 1.97 -13.40 -19.40
N ASP A 41 0.77 -13.03 -18.94
CA ASP A 41 -0.48 -13.79 -19.15
C ASP A 41 -0.33 -15.30 -18.88
N ARG A 42 0.47 -15.61 -17.85
CA ARG A 42 0.67 -16.97 -17.36
C ARG A 42 -0.07 -17.13 -16.05
N GLN A 43 -0.48 -18.36 -15.76
CA GLN A 43 -1.06 -18.67 -14.46
C GLN A 43 -0.01 -18.49 -13.35
N PRO A 44 -0.37 -17.92 -12.19
CA PRO A 44 0.48 -17.94 -11.00
C PRO A 44 0.78 -19.38 -10.60
N THR A 45 1.96 -19.62 -10.07
CA THR A 45 2.44 -20.96 -9.68
C THR A 45 3.01 -20.96 -8.27
N GLY A 46 2.96 -22.11 -7.60
CA GLY A 46 3.54 -22.26 -6.26
C GLY A 46 2.94 -21.28 -5.26
N ALA A 47 3.80 -20.41 -4.69
CA ALA A 47 3.44 -19.41 -3.69
C ALA A 47 3.22 -18.00 -4.27
N GLU A 48 3.12 -17.87 -5.60
CA GLU A 48 2.82 -16.60 -6.25
C GLU A 48 1.38 -16.16 -5.93
N GLY A 49 1.22 -14.99 -5.31
CA GLY A 49 -0.06 -14.44 -4.91
C GLY A 49 0.11 -13.12 -4.17
N ASP A 50 -1.01 -12.56 -3.74
CA ASP A 50 -1.03 -11.29 -3.02
C ASP A 50 -0.19 -11.38 -1.74
N ILE A 51 0.52 -10.30 -1.42
CA ILE A 51 1.19 -10.18 -0.13
C ILE A 51 0.18 -9.61 0.86
N VAL A 52 -0.20 -10.40 1.86
CA VAL A 52 -1.15 -10.01 2.89
C VAL A 52 -0.44 -9.85 4.22
N ILE A 53 -0.43 -8.63 4.76
CA ILE A 53 -0.02 -8.36 6.14
C ILE A 53 -1.28 -8.27 6.99
N ASN A 54 -1.51 -9.33 7.77
CA ASN A 54 -2.64 -9.40 8.70
C ASN A 54 -2.26 -8.81 10.07
N HIS A 55 -3.20 -8.84 11.01
CA HIS A 55 -3.02 -8.29 12.37
C HIS A 55 -1.81 -8.89 13.10
N GLN A 56 -1.60 -10.21 12.96
CA GLN A 56 -0.44 -10.87 13.57
C GLN A 56 0.87 -10.44 12.89
N GLY A 57 0.88 -10.33 11.56
CA GLY A 57 2.02 -9.81 10.80
C GLY A 57 2.40 -8.41 11.24
N PHE A 58 1.42 -7.52 11.45
CA PHE A 58 1.68 -6.17 11.97
C PHE A 58 2.28 -6.19 13.37
N ARG A 59 1.76 -7.01 14.29
CA ARG A 59 2.35 -7.16 15.64
C ARG A 59 3.81 -7.63 15.57
N THR A 60 4.10 -8.58 14.69
CA THR A 60 5.47 -9.09 14.48
C THR A 60 6.42 -7.99 13.97
N ILE A 61 6.00 -7.20 12.97
CA ILE A 61 6.86 -6.20 12.32
C ILE A 61 7.03 -4.95 13.20
N THR A 62 5.99 -4.55 13.93
CA THR A 62 6.00 -3.34 14.76
C THR A 62 6.47 -3.58 16.19
N HIS A 63 6.70 -4.84 16.58
CA HIS A 63 7.07 -5.25 17.93
C HIS A 63 6.10 -4.80 19.04
N PHE A 64 4.86 -4.45 18.69
CA PHE A 64 3.80 -4.22 19.67
C PHE A 64 3.20 -5.56 20.10
N VAL A 65 3.51 -5.96 21.35
CA VAL A 65 2.97 -7.15 22.03
C VAL A 65 1.71 -6.75 22.79
#